data_AF-A0AA43FKR0-F1
#
_entry.id   AF-A0AA43FKR0-F1
#
_cell.length_a   1.000
_cell.length_b   1.000
_cell.length_c   1.000
_cell.angle_alpha   90.00
_cell.angle_beta   90.00
_cell.angle_gamma   90.00
#
_symmetry.space_group_name_H-M   'P 1'
#
loop_
_entity.id
_entity.type
_entity.pdbx_description
1 polymer ?
#
loop_
_entity_poly.entity_id
_entity_poly.type
_entity_poly.pdbx_seq_one_letter_code
_entity_poly.pdbx_strand_id
1 'polypeptide(L)'
;MDEREYINRISPGRRDINQRMVHRGFVFPFGAYPEEPFDQRIGYDSRFIEDSGLYNYEISVSHERVLSVFISLLRLMPGQAHVVAQVHTDDYYRECDSYVSETPVSVADLIDWIMTWRSVAADDGFFGIGAFCDEPAAEVFLDEHKSIHMYHHDPQLIETTLEGMGIPFRMGLRFFWDEPHYHEPLPLSDEDSDDFLSAFEDLADKYGLMLEDEEDDNIDEDGDPMGVTCWRVEVRGYRQNEEDLTRRDGGFYSTYYLNAASRFEAGIQVETYLEHRQEHVDLYLQMARVPLELLTANLRDANKLPGEPGVWLETDKYEFDIGHRA
;
A
#
# COMPACT_ATOMS: atom_id res chain seq x y z
N MET A 1 -19.52 6.67 -24.36
CA MET A 1 -18.34 7.52 -24.13
C MET A 1 -17.16 6.60 -24.29
N ASP A 2 -16.28 6.88 -25.24
CA ASP A 2 -15.17 5.97 -25.59
C ASP A 2 -14.21 5.89 -24.40
N GLU A 3 -13.84 4.68 -23.99
CA GLU A 3 -12.89 4.41 -22.90
C GLU A 3 -11.58 5.17 -23.11
N ARG A 4 -11.19 5.33 -24.39
CA ARG A 4 -10.05 6.13 -24.82
C ARG A 4 -10.23 7.64 -24.60
N GLU A 5 -11.45 8.17 -24.66
CA GLU A 5 -11.74 9.58 -24.35
C GLU A 5 -11.77 9.86 -22.85
N TYR A 6 -12.15 8.86 -22.04
CA TYR A 6 -12.09 8.96 -20.57
C TYR A 6 -10.64 8.91 -20.07
N ILE A 7 -9.84 7.97 -20.58
CA ILE A 7 -8.41 7.80 -20.22
C ILE A 7 -7.55 8.99 -20.67
N ASN A 8 -7.77 9.53 -21.87
CA ASN A 8 -7.04 10.73 -22.35
C ASN A 8 -7.35 12.01 -21.56
N ARG A 9 -8.41 12.01 -20.74
CA ARG A 9 -8.77 13.16 -19.90
C ARG A 9 -8.10 13.18 -18.54
N ILE A 10 -7.59 12.03 -18.07
CA ILE A 10 -7.04 11.86 -16.72
C ILE A 10 -5.51 12.04 -16.72
N SER A 11 -4.82 11.65 -17.81
CA SER A 11 -3.37 11.79 -17.94
C SER A 11 -2.98 12.33 -19.33
N PRO A 12 -2.89 13.66 -19.54
CA PRO A 12 -2.50 14.25 -20.83
C PRO A 12 -1.11 13.83 -21.35
N GLY A 13 -0.29 13.14 -20.54
CA GLY A 13 1.02 12.59 -20.91
C GLY A 13 1.04 11.15 -21.46
N ARG A 14 0.01 10.33 -21.23
CA ARG A 14 0.05 8.89 -21.58
C ARG A 14 -0.37 8.65 -23.04
N ARG A 15 0.59 8.39 -23.94
CA ARG A 15 0.31 8.07 -25.35
C ARG A 15 -0.06 6.61 -25.61
N ASP A 16 0.28 5.69 -24.70
CA ASP A 16 -0.03 4.25 -24.80
C ASP A 16 0.18 3.56 -23.45
N ILE A 17 -0.84 2.84 -22.94
CA ILE A 17 -0.75 2.12 -21.66
C ILE A 17 0.26 0.97 -21.67
N ASN A 18 0.70 0.55 -22.87
CA ASN A 18 1.63 -0.54 -23.08
C ASN A 18 3.09 -0.09 -23.23
N GLN A 19 3.39 1.20 -23.10
CA GLN A 19 4.75 1.72 -23.30
C GLN A 19 5.27 2.43 -22.06
N ARG A 20 6.39 1.94 -21.55
CA ARG A 20 7.12 2.56 -20.43
C ARG A 20 7.64 3.94 -20.84
N MET A 21 7.56 4.88 -19.92
CA MET A 21 8.26 6.15 -20.07
C MET A 21 9.77 5.90 -19.97
N VAL A 22 10.51 6.41 -20.95
CA VAL A 22 11.97 6.39 -20.96
C VAL A 22 12.47 7.80 -21.18
N HIS A 23 13.26 8.32 -20.24
CA HIS A 23 13.90 9.62 -20.36
C HIS A 23 15.40 9.49 -20.10
N ARG A 24 16.22 9.92 -21.08
CA ARG A 24 17.70 9.90 -21.01
C ARG A 24 18.30 8.53 -20.60
N GLY A 25 17.60 7.45 -20.96
CA GLY A 25 18.03 6.08 -20.67
C GLY A 25 17.58 5.55 -19.31
N PHE A 26 16.91 6.36 -18.49
CA PHE A 26 16.20 5.90 -17.30
C PHE A 26 14.80 5.43 -17.70
N VAL A 27 14.44 4.22 -17.29
CA VAL A 27 13.14 3.58 -17.52
C VAL A 27 12.33 3.68 -16.23
N PHE A 28 11.15 4.31 -16.31
CA PHE A 28 10.23 4.44 -15.19
C PHE A 28 9.33 3.19 -15.07
N PRO A 29 8.83 2.88 -13.86
CA PRO A 29 7.78 1.86 -13.70
C PRO A 29 6.50 2.28 -14.44
N PHE A 30 5.62 1.32 -14.71
CA PHE A 30 4.37 1.63 -15.41
C PHE A 30 3.43 2.49 -14.57
N GLY A 31 3.38 2.24 -13.27
CA GLY A 31 2.43 2.85 -12.36
C GLY A 31 2.93 4.12 -11.68
N ALA A 32 4.21 4.48 -11.77
CA ALA A 32 4.71 5.71 -11.16
C ALA A 32 5.70 6.44 -12.09
N TYR A 33 5.33 7.61 -12.59
CA TYR A 33 6.15 8.35 -13.55
C TYR A 33 5.85 9.85 -13.54
N PRO A 34 6.83 10.70 -13.87
CA PRO A 34 6.66 12.15 -13.80
C PRO A 34 5.73 12.67 -14.89
N GLU A 35 4.97 13.73 -14.58
CA GLU A 35 4.07 14.38 -15.55
C GLU A 35 4.88 15.07 -16.66
N GLU A 36 5.98 15.71 -16.28
CA GLU A 36 6.91 16.37 -17.20
C GLU A 36 8.25 15.60 -17.27
N PRO A 37 9.02 15.70 -18.37
CA PRO A 37 10.29 15.00 -18.49
C PRO A 37 11.28 15.33 -17.36
N PHE A 38 11.54 14.35 -16.51
CA PHE A 38 12.50 14.45 -15.41
C PHE A 38 13.77 13.63 -15.70
N ASP A 39 14.94 14.19 -15.42
CA ASP A 39 16.23 13.50 -15.60
C ASP A 39 16.61 12.71 -14.34
N GLN A 40 15.87 11.61 -14.10
CA GLN A 40 16.12 10.73 -12.96
C GLN A 40 17.51 10.08 -13.10
N ARG A 41 18.31 10.19 -12.05
CA ARG A 41 19.68 9.65 -12.05
C ARG A 41 19.74 8.37 -11.24
N ILE A 42 20.43 7.36 -11.79
CA ILE A 42 20.81 6.16 -11.03
C ILE A 42 21.84 6.54 -9.97
N GLY A 43 21.57 6.22 -8.71
CA GLY A 43 22.47 6.44 -7.58
C GLY A 43 21.75 6.27 -6.25
N TYR A 44 22.45 6.58 -5.16
CA TYR A 44 21.86 6.69 -3.83
C TYR A 44 22.36 7.94 -3.13
N ASP A 45 21.53 8.51 -2.25
CA ASP A 45 21.97 9.45 -1.22
C ASP A 45 21.81 8.80 0.16
N SER A 46 22.49 9.32 1.18
CA SER A 46 22.37 8.79 2.53
C SER A 46 22.45 9.88 3.59
N ARG A 47 21.74 9.64 4.70
CA ARG A 47 21.71 10.51 5.87
C ARG A 47 21.76 9.71 7.16
N PHE A 48 22.50 10.20 8.14
CA PHE A 48 22.50 9.63 9.49
C PHE A 48 21.34 10.22 10.29
N ILE A 49 20.56 9.37 10.95
CA ILE A 49 19.42 9.75 11.80
C ILE A 49 19.88 9.64 13.25
N GLU A 50 20.08 10.79 13.92
CA GLU A 50 20.67 10.84 15.26
C GLU A 50 19.84 10.08 16.31
N ASP A 51 18.51 10.15 16.22
CA ASP A 51 17.60 9.58 17.21
C ASP A 51 17.59 8.04 17.20
N SER A 52 17.69 7.43 16.01
CA SER A 52 17.73 5.97 15.85
C SER A 52 19.15 5.41 15.80
N GLY A 53 20.16 6.24 15.51
CA GLY A 53 21.52 5.79 15.25
C GLY A 53 21.68 5.01 13.95
N LEU A 54 20.70 5.10 13.03
CA LEU A 54 20.70 4.41 11.74
C LEU A 54 21.08 5.36 10.60
N TYR A 55 21.57 4.78 9.51
CA TYR A 55 21.68 5.46 8.23
C TYR A 55 20.45 5.14 7.38
N ASN A 56 19.79 6.18 6.86
CA ASN A 56 18.78 6.07 5.81
C ASN A 56 19.48 6.24 4.46
N TYR A 57 19.24 5.30 3.54
CA TYR A 57 19.64 5.33 2.16
C TYR A 57 18.41 5.41 1.27
N GLU A 58 18.38 6.43 0.41
CA GLU A 58 17.36 6.57 -0.63
C GLU A 58 18.00 6.23 -1.98
N ILE A 59 17.51 5.19 -2.64
CA ILE A 59 18.16 4.57 -3.79
C ILE A 59 17.26 4.65 -5.02
N SER A 60 17.78 5.27 -6.08
CA SER A 60 17.13 5.34 -7.39
C SER A 60 17.87 4.47 -8.40
N VAL A 61 17.13 3.56 -9.02
CA VAL A 61 17.60 2.74 -10.14
C VAL A 61 16.53 2.67 -11.23
N SER A 62 16.97 2.50 -12.47
CA SER A 62 16.05 2.28 -13.60
C SER A 62 15.25 0.98 -13.39
N HIS A 63 14.00 0.97 -13.86
CA HIS A 63 13.02 -0.11 -13.63
C HIS A 63 13.59 -1.52 -13.74
N GLU A 64 14.40 -1.79 -14.78
CA GLU A 64 14.95 -3.11 -15.05
C GLU A 64 15.88 -3.64 -13.94
N ARG A 65 16.32 -2.77 -13.03
CA ARG A 65 17.20 -3.09 -11.90
C ARG A 65 16.48 -3.14 -10.57
N VAL A 66 15.28 -2.57 -10.45
CA VAL A 66 14.56 -2.35 -9.16
C VAL A 66 14.54 -3.63 -8.32
N LEU A 67 13.91 -4.70 -8.81
CA LEU A 67 13.80 -5.95 -8.04
C LEU A 67 15.15 -6.58 -7.72
N SER A 68 16.11 -6.53 -8.65
CA SER A 68 17.43 -7.15 -8.42
C SER A 68 18.19 -6.48 -7.28
N VAL A 69 18.07 -5.15 -7.17
CA VAL A 69 18.69 -4.36 -6.11
C VAL A 69 17.92 -4.54 -4.81
N PHE A 70 16.60 -4.43 -4.85
CA PHE A 70 15.73 -4.61 -3.69
C PHE A 70 15.91 -5.99 -3.04
N ILE A 71 15.88 -7.08 -3.82
CA ILE A 71 16.13 -8.45 -3.33
C ILE A 71 17.54 -8.60 -2.76
N SER A 72 18.55 -7.93 -3.35
CA SER A 72 19.92 -7.99 -2.83
C SER A 72 20.04 -7.30 -1.46
N LEU A 73 19.29 -6.22 -1.25
CA LEU A 73 19.22 -5.52 0.03
C LEU A 73 18.40 -6.30 1.06
N LEU A 74 17.26 -6.90 0.67
CA LEU A 74 16.50 -7.81 1.53
C LEU A 74 17.37 -8.95 2.06
N ARG A 75 18.30 -9.49 1.26
CA ARG A 75 19.24 -10.54 1.71
C ARG A 75 20.25 -10.09 2.76
N LEU A 76 20.38 -8.79 3.01
CA LEU A 76 21.18 -8.26 4.12
C LEU A 76 20.41 -8.25 5.43
N MET A 77 19.07 -8.34 5.37
CA MET A 77 18.23 -8.44 6.56
C MET A 77 18.49 -9.75 7.32
N PRO A 78 18.20 -9.80 8.62
CA PRO A 78 18.13 -11.06 9.36
C PRO A 78 17.21 -12.07 8.67
N GLY A 79 17.43 -13.37 8.91
CA GLY A 79 16.66 -14.42 8.24
C GLY A 79 15.15 -14.40 8.54
N GLN A 80 14.72 -13.64 9.55
CA GLN A 80 13.33 -13.36 9.88
C GLN A 80 13.14 -11.85 10.05
N ALA A 81 12.06 -11.31 9.51
CA ALA A 81 11.71 -9.89 9.60
C ALA A 81 10.18 -9.73 9.50
N HIS A 82 9.62 -8.65 10.06
CA HIS A 82 8.22 -8.31 9.81
C HIS A 82 8.06 -7.85 8.37
N VAL A 83 6.97 -8.25 7.72
CA VAL A 83 6.58 -7.71 6.41
C VAL A 83 5.83 -6.42 6.65
N VAL A 84 6.12 -5.42 5.82
CA VAL A 84 5.31 -4.21 5.71
C VAL A 84 4.86 -4.05 4.27
N ALA A 85 3.61 -3.68 4.05
CA ALA A 85 3.06 -3.31 2.77
C ALA A 85 2.38 -1.96 2.87
N GLN A 86 2.47 -1.15 1.83
CA GLN A 86 1.70 0.08 1.69
C GLN A 86 0.79 -0.04 0.48
N VAL A 87 -0.48 0.29 0.68
CA VAL A 87 -1.49 0.26 -0.38
C VAL A 87 -2.08 1.64 -0.52
N HIS A 88 -2.11 2.16 -1.74
CA HIS A 88 -2.71 3.48 -2.01
C HIS A 88 -4.17 3.50 -1.56
N THR A 89 -4.58 4.60 -0.93
CA THR A 89 -5.89 4.71 -0.30
C THR A 89 -6.65 5.93 -0.83
N ASP A 90 -7.98 5.82 -0.85
CA ASP A 90 -8.87 6.92 -1.22
C ASP A 90 -9.11 7.90 -0.05
N ASP A 91 -8.32 7.82 1.02
CA ASP A 91 -8.40 8.74 2.15
C ASP A 91 -7.99 10.14 1.70
N TYR A 92 -8.79 11.13 2.07
CA TYR A 92 -8.55 12.50 1.64
C TYR A 92 -7.28 13.13 2.25
N TYR A 93 -6.81 12.62 3.39
CA TYR A 93 -5.72 13.22 4.17
C TYR A 93 -4.48 12.31 4.26
N ARG A 94 -4.43 11.21 3.51
CA ARG A 94 -3.24 10.35 3.40
C ARG A 94 -3.19 9.64 2.06
N GLU A 95 -1.98 9.30 1.63
CA GLU A 95 -1.77 8.68 0.32
C GLU A 95 -1.82 7.16 0.37
N CYS A 96 -1.43 6.54 1.49
CA CYS A 96 -1.38 5.08 1.64
C CYS A 96 -1.88 4.59 3.01
N ASP A 97 -2.37 3.36 3.02
CA ASP A 97 -2.60 2.52 4.19
C ASP A 97 -1.42 1.56 4.40
N SER A 98 -0.90 1.50 5.62
CA SER A 98 0.20 0.59 5.99
C SER A 98 -0.34 -0.70 6.61
N TYR A 99 0.28 -1.82 6.26
CA TYR A 99 -0.08 -3.14 6.76
C TYR A 99 1.18 -3.86 7.23
N VAL A 100 1.13 -4.46 8.41
CA VAL A 100 2.29 -5.10 9.05
C VAL A 100 1.95 -6.54 9.45
N SER A 101 2.89 -7.46 9.26
CA SER A 101 2.71 -8.84 9.70
C SER A 101 2.76 -8.94 11.21
N GLU A 102 1.80 -9.63 11.82
CA GLU A 102 1.76 -9.79 13.29
C GLU A 102 3.03 -10.47 13.84
N THR A 103 3.60 -11.40 13.08
CA THR A 103 4.82 -12.12 13.45
C THR A 103 5.90 -11.99 12.39
N PRO A 104 7.20 -12.11 12.76
CA PRO A 104 8.28 -12.15 11.80
C PRO A 104 8.14 -13.33 10.84
N VAL A 105 8.43 -13.08 9.56
CA VAL A 105 8.40 -14.09 8.49
C VAL A 105 9.79 -14.33 7.94
N SER A 106 9.96 -15.46 7.27
CA SER A 106 11.17 -15.75 6.49
C SER A 106 11.38 -14.74 5.38
N VAL A 107 12.53 -14.06 5.40
CA VAL A 107 12.94 -13.17 4.30
C VAL A 107 13.03 -13.93 2.98
N ALA A 108 13.40 -15.21 3.01
CA ALA A 108 13.39 -16.04 1.81
C ALA A 108 11.97 -16.24 1.26
N ASP A 109 10.98 -16.42 2.14
CA ASP A 109 9.59 -16.60 1.75
C ASP A 109 9.02 -15.30 1.18
N LEU A 110 9.35 -14.15 1.78
CA LEU A 110 8.99 -12.83 1.25
C LEU A 110 9.58 -12.61 -0.14
N ILE A 111 10.85 -12.97 -0.36
CA ILE A 111 11.48 -12.91 -1.69
C ILE A 111 10.73 -13.80 -2.69
N ASP A 112 10.32 -15.00 -2.28
CA ASP A 112 9.54 -15.90 -3.15
C ASP A 112 8.17 -15.30 -3.51
N TRP A 113 7.51 -14.63 -2.55
CA TRP A 113 6.29 -13.88 -2.83
C TRP A 113 6.53 -12.74 -3.82
N ILE A 114 7.57 -11.91 -3.61
CA ILE A 114 7.95 -10.80 -4.51
C ILE A 114 8.21 -11.32 -5.93
N MET A 115 8.85 -12.47 -6.05
CA MET A 115 9.15 -13.07 -7.36
C MET A 115 7.90 -13.63 -8.07
N THR A 116 6.92 -14.09 -7.29
CA THR A 116 5.61 -14.52 -7.78
C THR A 116 4.83 -13.31 -8.31
N TRP A 117 4.76 -12.25 -7.51
CA TRP A 117 4.06 -11.00 -7.80
C TRP A 117 4.96 -9.91 -8.38
N ARG A 118 5.98 -10.30 -9.15
CA ARG A 118 7.06 -9.40 -9.60
C ARG A 118 6.59 -8.21 -10.40
N SER A 119 5.50 -8.35 -11.16
CA SER A 119 4.94 -7.26 -11.94
C SER A 119 4.36 -6.21 -10.99
N VAL A 120 3.51 -6.62 -10.05
CA VAL A 120 2.95 -5.71 -9.03
C VAL A 120 4.06 -5.03 -8.23
N ALA A 121 4.99 -5.82 -7.68
CA ALA A 121 6.10 -5.29 -6.89
C ALA A 121 6.93 -4.26 -7.67
N ALA A 122 7.28 -4.54 -8.93
CA ALA A 122 8.17 -3.68 -9.71
C ALA A 122 7.49 -2.50 -10.42
N ASP A 123 6.18 -2.57 -10.64
CA ASP A 123 5.52 -1.66 -11.58
C ASP A 123 4.28 -0.95 -11.06
N ASP A 124 3.56 -1.51 -10.09
CA ASP A 124 2.27 -0.96 -9.69
C ASP A 124 2.42 0.31 -8.86
N GLY A 125 1.76 1.40 -9.25
CA GLY A 125 1.90 2.69 -8.58
C GLY A 125 1.14 2.81 -7.26
N PHE A 126 0.37 1.79 -6.89
CA PHE A 126 -0.48 1.76 -5.69
C PHE A 126 0.01 0.77 -4.63
N PHE A 127 1.18 0.14 -4.85
CA PHE A 127 1.67 -0.92 -3.98
C PHE A 127 3.14 -0.74 -3.62
N GLY A 128 3.43 -0.61 -2.33
CA GLY A 128 4.76 -0.67 -1.73
C GLY A 128 4.91 -1.93 -0.87
N ILE A 129 6.14 -2.45 -0.75
CA ILE A 129 6.43 -3.62 0.07
C ILE A 129 7.85 -3.59 0.62
N GLY A 130 8.03 -4.09 1.83
CA GLY A 130 9.33 -4.22 2.46
C GLY A 130 9.34 -5.17 3.63
N ALA A 131 10.42 -5.08 4.37
CA ALA A 131 10.58 -5.78 5.63
C ALA A 131 11.40 -4.96 6.61
N PHE A 132 11.09 -5.10 7.89
CA PHE A 132 11.85 -4.49 8.97
C PHE A 132 12.06 -5.46 10.12
N CYS A 133 13.06 -5.18 10.94
CA CYS A 133 13.32 -5.90 12.17
C CYS A 133 13.83 -4.94 13.24
N ASP A 134 13.38 -5.13 14.48
CA ASP A 134 13.81 -4.28 15.58
C ASP A 134 15.23 -4.61 16.03
N GLU A 135 15.64 -5.89 16.00
CA GLU A 135 16.97 -6.29 16.48
C GLU A 135 17.69 -7.37 15.63
N PRO A 136 18.82 -7.03 14.98
CA PRO A 136 19.37 -5.68 14.85
C PRO A 136 18.43 -4.78 14.04
N ALA A 137 18.25 -3.53 14.49
CA ALA A 137 17.41 -2.55 13.78
C ALA A 137 17.82 -2.40 12.31
N ALA A 138 16.90 -2.73 11.40
CA ALA A 138 17.06 -2.57 9.96
C ALA A 138 15.69 -2.55 9.27
N GLU A 139 15.62 -1.93 8.10
CA GLU A 139 14.43 -1.91 7.25
C GLU A 139 14.84 -1.76 5.78
N VAL A 140 14.26 -2.56 4.89
CA VAL A 140 14.35 -2.38 3.44
C VAL A 140 12.93 -2.24 2.89
N PHE A 141 12.64 -1.14 2.20
CA PHE A 141 11.32 -0.87 1.66
C PHE A 141 11.39 -0.47 0.18
N LEU A 142 10.53 -1.04 -0.65
CA LEU A 142 10.29 -0.64 -2.03
C LEU A 142 8.96 0.11 -2.06
N ASP A 143 9.02 1.43 -2.24
CA ASP A 143 7.83 2.28 -2.20
C ASP A 143 6.98 2.17 -3.48
N GLU A 144 5.82 2.81 -3.47
CA GLU A 144 4.89 2.91 -4.59
C GLU A 144 5.49 3.63 -5.81
N HIS A 145 6.50 4.48 -5.60
CA HIS A 145 7.29 5.13 -6.65
C HIS A 145 8.40 4.24 -7.21
N LYS A 146 8.60 3.06 -6.63
CA LYS A 146 9.67 2.09 -6.94
C LYS A 146 11.07 2.61 -6.65
N SER A 147 11.18 3.54 -5.71
CA SER A 147 12.43 3.89 -5.03
C SER A 147 12.66 2.92 -3.87
N ILE A 148 13.93 2.65 -3.57
CA ILE A 148 14.28 1.73 -2.48
C ILE A 148 14.83 2.53 -1.31
N HIS A 149 14.23 2.33 -0.14
CA HIS A 149 14.66 2.88 1.13
C HIS A 149 15.35 1.78 1.93
N MET A 150 16.48 2.11 2.55
CA MET A 150 17.18 1.18 3.45
C MET A 150 17.61 1.90 4.72
N TYR A 151 17.20 1.39 5.88
CA TYR A 151 17.68 1.80 7.18
C TYR A 151 18.61 0.73 7.74
N HIS A 152 19.83 1.12 8.11
CA HIS A 152 20.82 0.18 8.65
C HIS A 152 21.86 0.87 9.55
N HIS A 153 22.36 0.16 10.56
CA HIS A 153 23.38 0.67 11.48
C HIS A 153 24.82 0.57 10.93
N ASP A 154 25.08 -0.37 10.02
CA ASP A 154 26.39 -0.57 9.38
C ASP A 154 26.41 0.07 7.98
N PRO A 155 26.96 1.29 7.84
CA PRO A 155 27.02 1.96 6.54
C PRO A 155 28.02 1.30 5.59
N GLN A 156 29.08 0.68 6.12
CA GLN A 156 30.12 0.08 5.28
C GLN A 156 29.58 -1.15 4.55
N LEU A 157 28.72 -1.94 5.21
CA LEU A 157 28.01 -3.05 4.58
C LEU A 157 27.14 -2.59 3.40
N ILE A 158 26.31 -1.56 3.61
CA ILE A 158 25.37 -1.08 2.61
C ILE A 158 26.11 -0.43 1.43
N GLU A 159 27.03 0.48 1.70
CA GLU A 159 27.78 1.20 0.67
C GLU A 159 28.63 0.26 -0.19
N THR A 160 29.29 -0.74 0.41
CA THR A 160 30.05 -1.75 -0.34
C THR A 160 29.12 -2.59 -1.22
N THR A 161 27.92 -2.90 -0.75
CA THR A 161 26.93 -3.66 -1.52
C THR A 161 26.41 -2.84 -2.72
N LEU A 162 26.05 -1.57 -2.51
CA LEU A 162 25.60 -0.66 -3.56
C LEU A 162 26.71 -0.39 -4.60
N GLU A 163 27.95 -0.17 -4.15
CA GLU A 163 29.11 0.00 -5.04
C GLU A 163 29.37 -1.26 -5.86
N GLY A 164 29.29 -2.46 -5.25
CA GLY A 164 29.43 -3.74 -5.93
C GLY A 164 28.36 -3.96 -7.00
N MET A 165 27.18 -3.36 -6.85
CA MET A 165 26.12 -3.32 -7.86
C MET A 165 26.29 -2.18 -8.87
N GLY A 166 27.33 -1.35 -8.77
CA GLY A 166 27.55 -0.20 -9.65
C GLY A 166 26.50 0.91 -9.47
N ILE A 167 25.98 1.08 -8.24
CA ILE A 167 25.09 2.18 -7.87
C ILE A 167 25.94 3.24 -7.16
N PRO A 168 26.25 4.38 -7.80
CA PRO A 168 27.15 5.37 -7.23
C PRO A 168 26.45 6.25 -6.18
N PHE A 169 27.19 6.66 -5.15
CA PHE A 169 26.77 7.73 -4.26
C PHE A 169 26.55 9.05 -5.03
N ARG A 170 25.47 9.75 -4.71
CA ARG A 170 25.09 11.05 -5.27
C ARG A 170 24.49 11.94 -4.20
N MET A 171 25.33 12.79 -3.62
CA MET A 171 24.86 13.85 -2.72
C MET A 171 23.83 14.76 -3.41
N GLY A 172 22.68 14.96 -2.77
CA GLY A 172 21.56 15.72 -3.29
C GLY A 172 20.88 15.03 -4.47
N LEU A 173 20.75 13.70 -4.41
CA LEU A 173 19.96 12.96 -5.39
C LEU A 173 18.52 13.48 -5.34
N ARG A 174 18.00 13.90 -6.49
CA ARG A 174 16.60 14.30 -6.62
C ARG A 174 15.78 13.13 -7.12
N PHE A 175 14.54 13.04 -6.67
CA PHE A 175 13.59 12.04 -7.12
C PHE A 175 12.51 12.68 -7.98
N PHE A 176 11.98 11.91 -8.93
CA PHE A 176 10.94 12.42 -9.83
C PHE A 176 9.64 12.75 -9.08
N TRP A 177 9.39 12.04 -7.98
CA TRP A 177 8.21 12.21 -7.14
C TRP A 177 8.25 13.47 -6.27
N ASP A 178 9.40 14.17 -6.21
CA ASP A 178 9.48 15.55 -5.68
C ASP A 178 8.74 16.58 -6.56
N GLU A 179 8.36 16.19 -7.78
CA GLU A 179 7.66 17.00 -8.79
C GLU A 179 6.31 16.36 -9.12
N PRO A 180 5.36 17.07 -9.78
CA PRO A 180 4.10 16.48 -10.22
C PRO A 180 4.30 15.20 -11.04
N HIS A 181 3.59 14.15 -10.65
CA HIS A 181 3.73 12.81 -11.21
C HIS A 181 2.40 12.05 -11.12
N TYR A 182 2.36 10.90 -11.78
CA TYR A 182 1.19 10.04 -11.81
C TYR A 182 1.40 8.79 -10.98
N HIS A 183 0.36 8.37 -10.27
CA HIS A 183 0.18 7.01 -9.76
C HIS A 183 -0.92 6.32 -10.57
N GLU A 184 -0.62 5.15 -11.10
CA GLU A 184 -1.57 4.33 -11.83
C GLU A 184 -1.45 2.88 -11.37
N PRO A 185 -2.58 2.19 -11.14
CA PRO A 185 -2.54 0.75 -10.98
C PRO A 185 -2.13 0.12 -12.31
N LEU A 186 -1.42 -1.01 -12.25
CA LEU A 186 -1.08 -1.78 -13.43
C LEU A 186 -2.35 -2.13 -14.23
N PRO A 187 -2.37 -1.93 -15.55
CA PRO A 187 -3.54 -2.25 -16.35
C PRO A 187 -3.77 -3.75 -16.35
N LEU A 188 -4.96 -4.13 -15.89
CA LEU A 188 -5.51 -5.49 -15.92
C LEU A 188 -5.53 -6.01 -17.36
N SER A 189 -4.83 -7.11 -17.65
CA SER A 189 -5.09 -7.86 -18.87
C SER A 189 -6.31 -8.75 -18.65
N ASP A 190 -7.30 -8.67 -19.54
CA ASP A 190 -8.69 -9.15 -19.42
C ASP A 190 -8.92 -10.67 -19.18
N GLU A 191 -7.93 -11.51 -18.87
CA GLU A 191 -8.20 -12.96 -18.78
C GLU A 191 -7.66 -13.69 -17.54
N ASP A 192 -6.70 -13.19 -16.77
CA ASP A 192 -6.28 -13.84 -15.51
C ASP A 192 -5.74 -12.82 -14.48
N SER A 193 -6.19 -13.01 -13.25
CA SER A 193 -6.31 -12.09 -12.13
C SER A 193 -5.04 -11.84 -11.31
N ASP A 194 -4.03 -11.20 -11.92
CA ASP A 194 -2.84 -10.76 -11.18
C ASP A 194 -2.83 -9.23 -11.02
N ASP A 195 -3.70 -8.69 -10.18
CA ASP A 195 -3.77 -7.26 -9.86
C ASP A 195 -3.18 -6.94 -8.47
N PHE A 196 -2.98 -5.65 -8.17
CA PHE A 196 -2.35 -5.27 -6.90
C PHE A 196 -3.21 -5.69 -5.70
N LEU A 197 -4.54 -5.71 -5.86
CA LEU A 197 -5.45 -6.13 -4.80
C LEU A 197 -5.31 -7.62 -4.52
N SER A 198 -5.28 -8.45 -5.56
CA SER A 198 -5.07 -9.90 -5.48
C SER A 198 -3.70 -10.23 -4.90
N ALA A 199 -2.67 -9.46 -5.28
CA ALA A 199 -1.34 -9.56 -4.69
C ALA A 199 -1.38 -9.23 -3.20
N PHE A 200 -1.98 -8.09 -2.83
CA PHE A 200 -2.12 -7.66 -1.46
C PHE A 200 -2.87 -8.67 -0.61
N GLU A 201 -3.99 -9.20 -1.10
CA GLU A 201 -4.76 -10.25 -0.42
C GLU A 201 -3.92 -11.52 -0.21
N ASP A 202 -3.21 -11.99 -1.25
CA ASP A 202 -2.32 -13.16 -1.14
C ASP A 202 -1.21 -12.91 -0.11
N LEU A 203 -0.62 -11.71 -0.10
CA LEU A 203 0.38 -11.33 0.90
C LEU A 203 -0.20 -11.32 2.32
N ALA A 204 -1.39 -10.74 2.48
CA ALA A 204 -2.07 -10.63 3.76
C ALA A 204 -2.47 -12.00 4.30
N ASP A 205 -3.04 -12.87 3.46
CA ASP A 205 -3.39 -14.25 3.81
C ASP A 205 -2.18 -15.08 4.20
N LYS A 206 -1.09 -14.94 3.43
CA LYS A 206 0.11 -15.74 3.63
C LYS A 206 0.89 -15.36 4.89
N TYR A 207 0.89 -14.08 5.25
CA TYR A 207 1.75 -13.55 6.31
C TYR A 207 0.98 -12.93 7.49
N GLY A 208 -0.35 -12.96 7.48
CA GLY A 208 -1.17 -12.38 8.54
C GLY A 208 -0.95 -10.87 8.67
N LEU A 209 -1.04 -10.15 7.55
CA LEU A 209 -0.94 -8.70 7.56
C LEU A 209 -2.17 -8.09 8.22
N MET A 210 -1.94 -7.15 9.12
CA MET A 210 -2.96 -6.37 9.80
C MET A 210 -2.77 -4.90 9.43
N LEU A 211 -3.87 -4.16 9.29
CA LEU A 211 -3.81 -2.72 9.12
C LEU A 211 -3.09 -2.11 10.32
N GLU A 212 -2.10 -1.26 10.06
CA GLU A 212 -1.36 -0.58 11.10
C GLU A 212 -2.21 0.58 11.65
N ASP A 213 -2.65 0.41 12.89
CA ASP A 213 -3.40 1.40 13.66
C ASP A 213 -2.43 2.22 14.52
N GLU A 214 -1.42 2.86 13.93
CA GLU A 214 -0.77 3.97 14.65
C GLU A 214 -1.88 4.90 15.13
N GLU A 215 -1.79 5.37 16.39
CA GLU A 215 -2.80 6.17 17.07
C GLU A 215 -3.05 7.48 16.29
N ASP A 216 -3.84 7.37 15.22
CA ASP A 216 -4.29 8.48 14.42
C ASP A 216 -5.30 9.22 15.28
N ASP A 217 -4.79 10.17 16.04
CA ASP A 217 -5.55 11.37 16.33
C ASP A 217 -6.13 11.79 14.98
N ASN A 218 -7.47 11.81 14.85
CA ASN A 218 -8.13 12.20 13.60
C ASN A 218 -7.87 13.68 13.40
N ILE A 219 -6.72 13.99 12.84
CA ILE A 219 -6.18 15.32 12.61
C ILE A 219 -6.11 15.58 11.10
N ASP A 220 -6.24 16.85 10.74
CA ASP A 220 -5.98 17.30 9.38
C ASP A 220 -4.47 17.45 9.11
N GLU A 221 -4.12 17.93 7.91
CA GLU A 221 -2.73 18.14 7.47
C GLU A 221 -1.96 19.14 8.35
N ASP A 222 -2.65 20.01 9.10
CA ASP A 222 -2.06 21.00 10.01
C ASP A 222 -1.90 20.45 11.45
N GLY A 223 -2.40 19.24 11.70
CA GLY A 223 -2.39 18.59 13.01
C GLY A 223 -3.54 18.98 13.94
N ASP A 224 -4.58 19.64 13.41
CA ASP A 224 -5.75 20.04 14.18
C ASP A 224 -6.79 18.89 14.26
N PRO A 225 -7.38 18.60 15.44
CA PRO A 225 -8.40 17.56 15.57
C PRO A 225 -9.64 17.85 14.72
N MET A 226 -9.97 16.92 13.83
CA MET A 226 -11.13 16.93 12.96
C MET A 226 -12.44 16.55 13.67
N GLY A 227 -12.34 15.90 14.83
CA GLY A 227 -13.52 15.40 15.57
C GLY A 227 -14.14 14.18 14.89
N VAL A 228 -15.46 14.14 14.74
CA VAL A 228 -16.17 13.04 14.07
C VAL A 228 -16.24 13.33 12.57
N THR A 229 -15.70 12.42 11.76
CA THR A 229 -15.69 12.52 10.29
C THR A 229 -16.39 11.30 9.67
N CYS A 230 -16.74 11.41 8.39
CA CYS A 230 -17.27 10.30 7.62
C CYS A 230 -16.12 9.42 7.12
N TRP A 231 -16.29 8.11 7.24
CA TRP A 231 -15.36 7.08 6.77
C TRP A 231 -16.02 6.19 5.73
N ARG A 232 -15.24 5.74 4.75
CA ARG A 232 -15.54 4.65 3.82
C ARG A 232 -14.59 3.51 4.17
N VAL A 233 -15.14 2.40 4.64
CA VAL A 233 -14.37 1.24 5.06
C VAL A 233 -14.71 0.06 4.16
N GLU A 234 -13.71 -0.45 3.48
CA GLU A 234 -13.81 -1.59 2.59
C GLU A 234 -13.21 -2.81 3.27
N VAL A 235 -13.96 -3.91 3.34
CA VAL A 235 -13.50 -5.12 4.01
C VAL A 235 -13.71 -6.34 3.16
N ARG A 236 -12.81 -7.30 3.34
CA ARG A 236 -13.10 -8.72 3.16
C ARG A 236 -13.50 -9.30 4.50
N GLY A 237 -14.62 -10.00 4.55
CA GLY A 237 -15.12 -10.66 5.76
C GLY A 237 -15.56 -12.09 5.51
N TYR A 238 -15.94 -12.79 6.58
CA TYR A 238 -16.47 -14.14 6.52
C TYR A 238 -17.66 -14.33 7.45
N ARG A 239 -18.47 -15.34 7.14
CA ARG A 239 -19.52 -15.87 8.03
C ARG A 239 -18.99 -17.05 8.81
N GLN A 240 -19.21 -17.03 10.12
CA GLN A 240 -18.84 -18.13 10.99
C GLN A 240 -19.99 -19.13 11.10
N ASN A 241 -19.67 -20.43 11.10
CA ASN A 241 -20.67 -21.47 11.29
C ASN A 241 -21.14 -21.51 12.76
N GLU A 242 -22.46 -21.51 12.98
CA GLU A 242 -23.05 -21.51 14.34
C GLU A 242 -22.71 -22.78 15.14
N GLU A 243 -22.55 -23.93 14.47
CA GLU A 243 -22.29 -25.23 15.11
C GLU A 243 -20.80 -25.51 15.29
N ASP A 244 -19.95 -24.93 14.43
CA ASP A 244 -18.50 -25.05 14.47
C ASP A 244 -17.81 -23.70 14.21
N LEU A 245 -17.50 -23.00 15.31
CA LEU A 245 -16.84 -21.68 15.26
C LEU A 245 -15.45 -21.72 14.58
N THR A 246 -14.86 -22.89 14.34
CA THR A 246 -13.59 -22.99 13.60
C THR A 246 -13.79 -22.99 12.08
N ARG A 247 -15.04 -23.12 11.61
CA ARG A 247 -15.39 -23.21 10.20
C ARG A 247 -15.99 -21.89 9.69
N ARG A 248 -15.49 -21.47 8.54
CA ARG A 248 -16.05 -20.36 7.76
C ARG A 248 -17.03 -20.90 6.72
N ASP A 249 -18.26 -20.39 6.69
CA ASP A 249 -19.35 -20.86 5.81
C ASP A 249 -19.39 -20.13 4.45
N GLY A 250 -18.68 -19.01 4.33
CA GLY A 250 -18.60 -18.20 3.13
C GLY A 250 -17.88 -16.88 3.40
N GLY A 251 -17.36 -16.26 2.36
CA GLY A 251 -16.66 -14.98 2.40
C GLY A 251 -17.50 -13.88 1.74
N PHE A 252 -17.18 -12.63 2.03
CA PHE A 252 -17.78 -11.48 1.36
C PHE A 252 -16.80 -10.32 1.25
N TYR A 253 -17.04 -9.46 0.26
CA TYR A 253 -16.55 -8.08 0.25
C TYR A 253 -17.72 -7.15 0.53
N SER A 254 -17.49 -6.06 1.25
CA SER A 254 -18.52 -5.04 1.51
C SER A 254 -17.89 -3.68 1.79
N THR A 255 -18.63 -2.62 1.46
CA THR A 255 -18.26 -1.25 1.77
C THR A 255 -19.19 -0.68 2.83
N TYR A 256 -18.63 -0.11 3.89
CA TYR A 256 -19.37 0.54 4.96
C TYR A 256 -19.10 2.03 4.96
N TYR A 257 -20.16 2.81 5.09
CA TYR A 257 -20.05 4.22 5.42
C TYR A 257 -20.52 4.44 6.86
N LEU A 258 -19.67 5.13 7.62
CA LEU A 258 -19.87 5.37 9.05
C LEU A 258 -19.31 6.72 9.46
N ASN A 259 -19.72 7.20 10.63
CA ASN A 259 -19.08 8.35 11.27
C ASN A 259 -18.23 7.85 12.44
N ALA A 260 -17.00 8.32 12.55
CA ALA A 260 -16.10 7.94 13.65
C ALA A 260 -15.11 9.07 13.94
N ALA A 261 -14.63 9.14 15.18
CA ALA A 261 -13.65 10.11 15.63
C ALA A 261 -12.21 9.65 15.41
N SER A 262 -11.99 8.41 14.99
CA SER A 262 -10.67 7.87 14.61
C SER A 262 -10.82 6.60 13.78
N ARG A 263 -9.72 6.16 13.15
CA ARG A 263 -9.64 4.87 12.45
C ARG A 263 -9.95 3.71 13.38
N PHE A 264 -9.38 3.72 14.58
CA PHE A 264 -9.65 2.72 15.61
C PHE A 264 -11.14 2.62 15.97
N GLU A 265 -11.81 3.77 16.18
CA GLU A 265 -13.25 3.78 16.44
C GLU A 265 -14.04 3.25 15.23
N ALA A 266 -13.63 3.60 14.00
CA ALA A 266 -14.26 3.09 12.78
C ALA A 266 -14.17 1.55 12.70
N GLY A 267 -13.01 0.97 13.03
CA GLY A 267 -12.82 -0.49 13.09
C GLY A 267 -13.76 -1.16 14.09
N ILE A 268 -13.80 -0.66 15.33
CA ILE A 268 -14.71 -1.17 16.37
C ILE A 268 -16.17 -1.12 15.91
N GLN A 269 -16.59 -0.04 15.26
CA GLN A 269 -17.96 0.11 14.80
C GLN A 269 -18.32 -0.88 13.70
N VAL A 270 -17.41 -1.12 12.74
CA VAL A 270 -17.60 -2.11 11.67
C VAL A 270 -17.66 -3.52 12.25
N GLU A 271 -16.74 -3.88 13.14
CA GLU A 271 -16.74 -5.17 13.82
C GLU A 271 -18.03 -5.38 14.63
N THR A 272 -18.42 -4.40 15.45
CA THR A 272 -19.67 -4.45 16.22
C THR A 272 -20.88 -4.58 15.29
N TYR A 273 -20.90 -3.88 14.15
CA TYR A 273 -21.98 -3.98 13.18
C TYR A 273 -22.10 -5.39 12.59
N LEU A 274 -20.96 -6.02 12.29
CA LEU A 274 -20.89 -7.35 11.71
C LEU A 274 -21.17 -8.47 12.72
N GLU A 275 -20.72 -8.34 13.97
CA GLU A 275 -20.97 -9.32 15.03
C GLU A 275 -22.46 -9.57 15.27
N HIS A 276 -23.29 -8.51 15.22
CA HIS A 276 -24.75 -8.62 15.33
C HIS A 276 -25.38 -9.46 14.20
N ARG A 277 -24.62 -9.74 13.14
CA ARG A 277 -25.02 -10.49 11.95
C ARG A 277 -24.27 -11.82 11.81
N GLN A 278 -23.47 -12.21 12.82
CA GLN A 278 -22.60 -13.39 12.78
C GLN A 278 -21.59 -13.36 11.62
N GLU A 279 -21.19 -12.16 11.26
CA GLU A 279 -20.16 -11.87 10.26
C GLU A 279 -18.94 -11.29 10.99
N HIS A 280 -17.75 -11.51 10.44
CA HIS A 280 -16.49 -11.03 10.99
C HIS A 280 -15.63 -10.42 9.91
N VAL A 281 -14.84 -9.40 10.27
CA VAL A 281 -13.79 -8.88 9.40
C VAL A 281 -12.67 -9.92 9.31
N ASP A 282 -12.18 -10.14 8.10
CA ASP A 282 -10.98 -10.93 7.82
C ASP A 282 -9.80 -10.02 7.51
N LEU A 283 -10.05 -9.01 6.67
CA LEU A 283 -9.05 -8.06 6.19
C LEU A 283 -9.73 -6.72 5.89
N TYR A 284 -9.16 -5.63 6.42
CA TYR A 284 -9.52 -4.28 5.99
C TYR A 284 -8.76 -3.98 4.69
N LEU A 285 -9.48 -3.79 3.59
CA LEU A 285 -8.88 -3.48 2.29
C LEU A 285 -8.48 -2.01 2.22
N GLN A 286 -9.31 -1.12 2.77
CA GLN A 286 -9.07 0.32 2.89
C GLN A 286 -9.91 0.91 4.03
N MET A 287 -9.40 1.97 4.67
CA MET A 287 -10.17 2.76 5.64
C MET A 287 -9.97 4.26 5.38
N ALA A 288 -10.83 4.84 4.54
CA ALA A 288 -10.64 6.19 4.02
C ALA A 288 -11.59 7.21 4.65
N ARG A 289 -11.07 8.34 5.12
CA ARG A 289 -11.85 9.53 5.44
C ARG A 289 -12.38 10.18 4.17
N VAL A 290 -13.69 10.46 4.17
CA VAL A 290 -14.37 11.10 3.04
C VAL A 290 -15.04 12.38 3.53
N PRO A 291 -14.52 13.57 3.14
CA PRO A 291 -15.18 14.84 3.42
C PRO A 291 -16.64 14.84 2.97
N LEU A 292 -17.53 15.37 3.80
CA LEU A 292 -18.98 15.38 3.52
C LEU A 292 -19.30 16.09 2.20
N GLU A 293 -18.49 17.05 1.79
CA GLU A 293 -18.62 17.81 0.55
C GLU A 293 -18.39 16.95 -0.70
N LEU A 294 -17.56 15.91 -0.58
CA LEU A 294 -17.21 14.98 -1.66
C LEU A 294 -18.21 13.83 -1.78
N LEU A 295 -19.03 13.60 -0.76
CA LEU A 295 -20.11 12.62 -0.83
C LEU A 295 -21.13 13.03 -1.89
N THR A 296 -21.58 12.03 -2.67
CA THR A 296 -22.72 12.22 -3.59
C THR A 296 -23.96 12.66 -2.82
N ALA A 297 -24.91 13.31 -3.49
CA ALA A 297 -26.16 13.75 -2.84
C ALA A 297 -26.89 12.58 -2.15
N ASN A 298 -26.91 11.41 -2.78
CA ASN A 298 -27.54 10.21 -2.22
C ASN A 298 -26.84 9.72 -0.94
N LEU A 299 -25.50 9.73 -0.89
CA LEU A 299 -24.73 9.34 0.28
C LEU A 299 -24.91 10.34 1.43
N ARG A 300 -24.93 11.65 1.12
CA ARG A 300 -25.23 12.69 2.12
C ARG A 300 -26.62 12.54 2.73
N ASP A 301 -27.62 12.26 1.91
CA ASP A 301 -29.00 12.07 2.40
C ASP A 301 -29.15 10.79 3.25
N ALA A 302 -28.27 9.79 3.07
CA ALA A 302 -28.22 8.59 3.89
C ALA A 302 -27.63 8.87 5.29
N ASN A 303 -26.65 9.76 5.39
CA ASN A 303 -26.06 10.18 6.67
C ASN A 303 -26.96 11.21 7.39
N LYS A 304 -27.99 10.72 8.09
CA LYS A 304 -28.98 11.56 8.77
C LYS A 304 -28.44 12.31 10.00
N LEU A 305 -27.34 11.82 10.58
CA LEU A 305 -26.77 12.30 11.83
C LEU A 305 -25.24 12.37 11.70
N PRO A 306 -24.68 13.30 10.91
CA PRO A 306 -23.25 13.34 10.57
C PRO A 306 -22.31 13.57 11.76
N GLY A 307 -22.84 14.01 12.91
CA GLY A 307 -22.07 14.16 14.15
C GLY A 307 -22.24 13.01 15.14
N GLU A 308 -23.03 11.99 14.82
CA GLU A 308 -23.22 10.82 15.67
C GLU A 308 -22.41 9.64 15.13
N PRO A 309 -21.54 9.03 15.95
CA PRO A 309 -20.78 7.87 15.53
C PRO A 309 -21.67 6.66 15.24
N GLY A 310 -21.32 5.88 14.21
CA GLY A 310 -22.02 4.66 13.84
C GLY A 310 -22.03 4.38 12.34
N VAL A 311 -22.17 3.10 11.99
CA VAL A 311 -22.43 2.64 10.62
C VAL A 311 -23.83 3.05 10.21
N TRP A 312 -23.94 3.80 9.12
CA TRP A 312 -25.22 4.31 8.61
C TRP A 312 -25.55 3.81 7.19
N LEU A 313 -24.61 3.17 6.49
CA LEU A 313 -24.85 2.56 5.19
C LEU A 313 -23.87 1.40 4.90
N GLU A 314 -24.40 0.32 4.32
CA GLU A 314 -23.64 -0.79 3.72
C GLU A 314 -23.94 -0.79 2.21
N THR A 315 -22.91 -0.88 1.37
CA THR A 315 -23.02 -0.99 -0.10
C THR A 315 -22.11 -2.07 -0.64
N ASP A 316 -22.33 -2.43 -1.91
CA ASP A 316 -21.41 -3.25 -2.70
C ASP A 316 -21.08 -4.63 -2.11
N LYS A 317 -22.02 -5.20 -1.34
CA LYS A 317 -21.85 -6.53 -0.75
C LYS A 317 -21.81 -7.60 -1.84
N TYR A 318 -20.69 -8.31 -1.95
CA TYR A 318 -20.47 -9.42 -2.86
C TYR A 318 -20.06 -10.66 -2.06
N GLU A 319 -20.67 -11.82 -2.32
CA GLU A 319 -20.43 -13.06 -1.57
C GLU A 319 -19.68 -14.09 -2.42
N PHE A 320 -18.81 -14.87 -1.78
CA PHE A 320 -18.02 -15.93 -2.43
C PHE A 320 -17.81 -17.15 -1.52
N ASP A 321 -17.54 -18.30 -2.14
CA ASP A 321 -17.22 -19.53 -1.42
C ASP A 321 -15.73 -19.55 -1.02
N ILE A 322 -15.43 -19.82 0.25
CA ILE A 322 -14.05 -19.88 0.77
C ILE A 322 -13.31 -21.14 0.28
N GLY A 323 -14.02 -22.13 -0.26
CA GLY A 323 -13.47 -23.42 -0.69
C GLY A 323 -12.61 -23.41 -1.97
N HIS A 324 -12.24 -22.25 -2.53
CA HIS A 324 -11.57 -22.15 -3.83
C HIS A 324 -10.29 -21.31 -3.90
N ARG A 325 -9.75 -20.82 -2.79
CA ARG A 325 -8.39 -20.24 -2.75
C ARG A 325 -7.57 -21.01 -1.71
N ALA A 326 -6.68 -21.87 -2.19
CA ALA A 326 -5.80 -22.74 -1.43
C ALA A 326 -4.37 -22.58 -1.91
#